data_AF-A0A840VQU6-F1
#
_entry.id   AF-A0A840VQU6-F1
#
_cell.length_a   1.000
_cell.length_b   1.000
_cell.length_c   1.000
_cell.angle_alpha   90.00
_cell.angle_beta   90.00
_cell.angle_gamma   90.00
#
_symmetry.space_group_name_H-M   'P 1'
#
loop_
_entity.id
_entity.type
_entity.pdbx_description
1 polymer ?
#
loop_
_entity_poly.entity_id
_entity_poly.type
_entity_poly.pdbx_seq_one_letter_code
_entity_poly.pdbx_strand_id
1 'polypeptide(L)'
;MSYASFREADASPPPSPPGRVARNRLGIAATVVAVLVIAAGGVYLANAATEPKPSNAANALEEPSPSAAPTESPSTMPSPSTSTAPSPRAKPSTAATPKIPVTGWVPVDGAAWKAQVSAYNALKTDPVPAGVGNLPEFRADCQYSHRLPDDPIVAPGLPGASHMHSFVGNKALDANTVAGDLQKFTATSCKPAQDHSAYWVPTLYDNATGKPVETTGFRVYYRSLAKNSAGQMPMPNGLRMISGDAKKKKPTPRGATGQFYCAFYGPGDLDGIARSTNGNWPICGGDATLHFMMQFPDCWDGKHLDSPNHKDHVAYGRGNACPTSHPVRIPAITFDIQYPAKGTPAGYYLSSDKEGKSASSMHGDAFVMWDVNTMNKRTKNCVQGRRTCDNYGYQK
;
A
#
# COMPACT_ATOMS: atom_id res chain seq x y z
N MET A 1 -17.67 8.85 12.78
CA MET A 1 -18.64 8.60 11.70
C MET A 1 -19.09 7.15 11.77
N SER A 2 -20.38 6.93 12.02
CA SER A 2 -20.98 5.58 12.10
C SER A 2 -21.32 5.12 10.69
N TYR A 3 -20.64 4.09 10.18
CA TYR A 3 -20.99 3.50 8.89
C TYR A 3 -22.28 2.68 9.06
N ALA A 4 -23.35 3.15 8.43
CA ALA A 4 -24.60 2.42 8.30
C ALA A 4 -24.34 1.13 7.49
N SER A 5 -24.49 -0.01 8.15
CA SER A 5 -24.54 -1.32 7.51
C SER A 5 -25.94 -1.47 6.92
N PHE A 6 -26.06 -1.57 5.60
CA PHE A 6 -27.31 -1.98 4.98
C PHE A 6 -27.47 -3.50 5.11
N ARG A 7 -28.62 -3.90 5.68
CA ARG A 7 -29.12 -5.27 5.75
C ARG A 7 -29.90 -5.57 4.48
N GLU A 8 -29.65 -6.71 3.86
CA GLU A 8 -30.67 -7.42 3.08
C GLU A 8 -31.56 -8.24 4.03
N ALA A 9 -32.82 -8.44 3.63
CA ALA A 9 -33.88 -8.97 4.47
C ALA A 9 -33.70 -10.48 4.72
N ASP A 10 -33.50 -10.86 5.99
CA ASP A 10 -33.51 -12.26 6.42
C ASP A 10 -34.95 -12.75 6.65
N ALA A 11 -35.20 -13.95 6.11
CA ALA A 11 -36.37 -14.77 6.42
C ALA A 11 -36.35 -15.21 7.90
N SER A 12 -37.53 -15.20 8.52
CA SER A 12 -37.74 -15.51 9.95
C SER A 12 -37.28 -16.92 10.35
N PRO A 13 -36.58 -17.10 11.48
CA PRO A 13 -36.32 -18.42 12.04
C PRO A 13 -37.49 -18.91 12.93
N PRO A 14 -37.71 -20.24 13.02
CA PRO A 14 -38.74 -20.83 13.89
C PRO A 14 -38.33 -20.86 15.37
N PRO A 15 -39.29 -20.99 16.31
CA PRO A 15 -39.05 -20.83 17.74
C PRO A 15 -38.34 -22.03 18.39
N SER A 16 -37.51 -21.76 19.40
CA SER A 16 -36.89 -22.78 20.27
C SER A 16 -37.70 -22.99 21.56
N PRO A 17 -37.75 -24.23 22.12
CA PRO A 17 -38.51 -24.56 23.32
C PRO A 17 -37.73 -24.29 24.63
N PRO A 18 -38.40 -24.30 25.80
CA PRO A 18 -37.83 -23.78 27.05
C PRO A 18 -37.12 -24.84 27.91
N GLY A 19 -36.00 -24.41 28.51
CA GLY A 19 -35.68 -24.56 29.93
C GLY A 19 -35.20 -25.92 30.46
N ARG A 20 -34.03 -25.91 31.11
CA ARG A 20 -33.85 -26.57 32.42
C ARG A 20 -32.73 -25.94 33.24
N VAL A 21 -33.10 -25.61 34.48
CA VAL A 21 -32.27 -25.17 35.60
C VAL A 21 -31.62 -26.38 36.26
N ALA A 22 -30.37 -26.28 36.69
CA ALA A 22 -29.85 -27.05 37.82
C ALA A 22 -28.74 -26.29 38.55
N ARG A 23 -28.82 -26.33 39.89
CA ARG A 23 -28.07 -25.55 40.88
C ARG A 23 -26.85 -26.31 41.43
N ASN A 24 -25.91 -25.49 41.95
CA ASN A 24 -25.03 -25.68 43.11
C ASN A 24 -23.95 -26.78 43.11
N ARG A 25 -22.72 -26.39 43.49
CA ARG A 25 -22.21 -26.58 44.88
C ARG A 25 -20.92 -25.79 45.15
N LEU A 26 -20.85 -25.29 46.38
CA LEU A 26 -19.71 -24.63 47.05
C LEU A 26 -18.53 -25.59 47.28
N GLY A 27 -17.32 -25.03 47.37
CA GLY A 27 -16.16 -25.59 48.06
C GLY A 27 -15.14 -24.50 48.37
N ILE A 28 -14.81 -24.34 49.66
CA ILE A 28 -14.01 -23.28 50.29
C ILE A 28 -12.57 -23.76 50.54
N ALA A 29 -11.66 -22.79 50.75
CA ALA A 29 -10.36 -22.85 51.45
C ALA A 29 -9.09 -23.11 50.60
N ALA A 30 -7.90 -22.62 50.95
CA ALA A 30 -7.41 -21.41 51.63
C ALA A 30 -5.87 -21.44 51.49
N THR A 31 -5.25 -20.28 51.30
CA THR A 31 -3.86 -19.86 51.70
C THR A 31 -2.68 -20.84 51.60
N VAL A 32 -1.61 -20.43 50.89
CA VAL A 32 -0.33 -19.93 51.45
C VAL A 32 0.46 -19.27 50.29
N VAL A 33 0.79 -17.98 50.40
CA VAL A 33 1.84 -17.34 49.59
C VAL A 33 2.91 -16.85 50.54
N ALA A 34 4.05 -17.53 50.54
CA ALA A 34 5.26 -17.09 51.22
C ALA A 34 5.97 -16.07 50.32
N VAL A 35 6.14 -14.85 50.83
CA VAL A 35 6.99 -13.81 50.24
C VAL A 35 8.43 -14.08 50.68
N LEU A 36 9.29 -14.42 49.73
CA LEU A 36 10.74 -14.39 49.92
C LEU A 36 11.32 -13.23 49.11
N VAL A 37 11.70 -12.17 49.83
CA VAL A 37 12.59 -11.12 49.35
C VAL A 37 14.03 -11.61 49.54
N ILE A 38 14.74 -11.86 48.44
CA ILE A 38 16.20 -11.89 48.44
C ILE A 38 16.68 -10.94 47.35
N ALA A 39 17.20 -9.80 47.79
CA ALA A 39 18.05 -8.95 46.98
C ALA A 39 19.45 -9.59 46.92
N ALA A 40 19.94 -9.85 45.72
CA ALA A 40 21.36 -10.04 45.46
C ALA A 40 21.66 -9.47 44.08
N GLY A 41 22.43 -8.38 44.06
CA GLY A 41 22.93 -7.77 42.85
C GLY A 41 23.90 -8.70 42.14
N GLY A 42 23.70 -8.85 40.84
CA GLY A 42 24.64 -9.46 39.92
C GLY A 42 24.83 -8.50 38.75
N VAL A 43 25.92 -7.74 38.78
CA VAL A 43 26.50 -7.11 37.61
C VAL A 43 26.93 -8.23 36.67
N TYR A 44 26.31 -8.34 35.50
CA TYR A 44 26.88 -9.11 34.38
C TYR A 44 26.57 -8.40 33.06
N LEU A 45 27.63 -7.78 32.55
CA LEU A 45 28.01 -7.60 31.14
C LEU A 45 26.87 -7.45 30.13
N ALA A 46 26.70 -6.20 29.68
CA ALA A 46 26.02 -5.88 28.44
C ALA A 46 26.79 -6.48 27.26
N ASN A 47 26.50 -7.73 26.93
CA ASN A 47 26.48 -8.12 25.53
C ASN A 47 25.19 -7.54 24.96
N ALA A 48 25.29 -6.35 24.36
CA ALA A 48 24.32 -5.92 23.39
C ALA A 48 24.37 -6.93 22.23
N ALA A 49 23.66 -8.04 22.39
CA ALA A 49 23.22 -8.83 21.26
C ALA A 49 22.48 -7.83 20.38
N THR A 50 23.05 -7.51 19.23
CA THR A 50 22.40 -6.70 18.22
C THR A 50 21.16 -7.49 17.84
N GLU A 51 19.99 -7.12 18.38
CA GLU A 51 18.73 -7.71 17.94
C GLU A 51 18.72 -7.59 16.42
N PRO A 52 18.56 -8.70 15.67
CA PRO A 52 18.56 -8.61 14.22
C PRO A 52 17.41 -7.69 13.82
N LYS A 53 17.75 -6.52 13.26
CA LYS A 53 16.76 -5.58 12.73
C LYS A 53 15.92 -6.37 11.73
N PRO A 54 14.58 -6.34 11.82
CA PRO A 54 13.75 -7.08 10.89
C PRO A 54 14.09 -6.64 9.46
N SER A 55 14.42 -7.63 8.63
CA SER A 55 14.86 -7.45 7.25
C SER A 55 13.68 -7.43 6.29
N ASN A 56 13.94 -6.99 5.07
CA ASN A 56 12.93 -6.91 4.01
C ASN A 56 12.51 -8.33 3.57
N ALA A 57 11.20 -8.62 3.64
CA ALA A 57 10.62 -9.91 3.29
C ALA A 57 10.70 -10.28 1.78
N ALA A 58 11.08 -9.34 0.93
CA ALA A 58 11.30 -9.58 -0.49
C ALA A 58 12.75 -9.95 -0.84
N ASN A 59 13.70 -9.83 0.10
CA ASN A 59 15.13 -9.89 -0.21
C ASN A 59 15.74 -11.29 -0.29
N ALA A 60 15.19 -12.33 0.35
CA ALA A 60 15.85 -13.64 0.36
C ALA A 60 15.51 -14.54 -0.84
N LEU A 61 14.91 -13.98 -1.90
CA LEU A 61 14.82 -14.65 -3.20
C LEU A 61 16.07 -14.36 -4.06
N GLU A 62 17.23 -14.18 -3.41
CA GLU A 62 18.50 -13.77 -4.01
C GLU A 62 18.79 -14.49 -5.34
N GLU A 63 18.88 -13.74 -6.43
CA GLU A 63 19.57 -14.21 -7.63
C GLU A 63 21.08 -14.20 -7.37
N PRO A 64 21.85 -15.15 -7.96
CA PRO A 64 23.26 -15.33 -7.61
C PRO A 64 24.11 -14.11 -8.02
N SER A 65 25.01 -13.73 -7.11
CA SER A 65 26.02 -12.67 -7.30
C SER A 65 26.92 -12.91 -8.50
N PRO A 66 27.30 -11.88 -9.29
CA PRO A 66 28.50 -11.94 -10.09
C PRO A 66 29.73 -11.53 -9.27
N SER A 67 30.78 -12.34 -9.46
CA SER A 67 32.11 -12.26 -8.87
C SER A 67 32.84 -10.94 -9.16
N ALA A 68 33.82 -10.66 -8.30
CA ALA A 68 34.59 -9.43 -8.15
C ALA A 68 35.31 -8.94 -9.41
N ALA A 69 35.37 -7.62 -9.57
CA ALA A 69 36.32 -6.93 -10.45
C ALA A 69 37.54 -6.46 -9.63
N PRO A 70 38.77 -6.53 -10.15
CA PRO A 70 39.93 -5.94 -9.52
C PRO A 70 40.10 -4.46 -9.92
N THR A 71 40.78 -3.77 -9.02
CA THR A 71 41.22 -2.38 -8.98
C THR A 71 42.33 -2.09 -9.99
N GLU A 72 42.38 -0.90 -10.59
CA GLU A 72 43.61 -0.10 -10.68
C GLU A 72 43.39 1.37 -11.07
N SER A 73 44.38 2.17 -10.67
CA SER A 73 44.43 3.65 -10.62
C SER A 73 45.17 4.24 -11.85
N PRO A 74 45.34 5.58 -11.97
CA PRO A 74 45.34 6.30 -13.26
C PRO A 74 46.74 6.63 -13.81
N SER A 75 46.83 6.91 -15.11
CA SER A 75 47.94 7.64 -15.77
C SER A 75 47.49 8.10 -17.16
N THR A 76 47.22 9.40 -17.34
CA THR A 76 48.06 10.48 -17.92
C THR A 76 47.68 10.83 -19.37
N MET A 77 47.35 12.12 -19.58
CA MET A 77 47.21 12.74 -20.91
C MET A 77 48.59 12.91 -21.57
N PRO A 78 48.65 13.05 -22.91
CA PRO A 78 48.82 14.39 -23.46
C PRO A 78 47.95 14.68 -24.71
N SER A 79 47.71 15.98 -24.92
CA SER A 79 47.06 16.62 -26.08
C SER A 79 48.04 16.77 -27.29
N PRO A 80 47.70 17.49 -28.38
CA PRO A 80 46.66 17.22 -29.38
C PRO A 80 47.20 17.35 -30.83
N SER A 81 46.61 16.69 -31.83
CA SER A 81 46.70 17.17 -33.22
C SER A 81 45.76 16.48 -34.22
N THR A 82 45.06 17.35 -34.96
CA THR A 82 44.64 17.27 -36.38
C THR A 82 43.61 16.23 -36.86
N SER A 83 42.39 16.74 -37.10
CA SER A 83 41.50 16.58 -38.27
C SER A 83 41.75 15.41 -39.25
N THR A 84 40.85 14.41 -39.29
CA THR A 84 40.29 13.84 -40.54
C THR A 84 39.05 12.95 -40.30
N ALA A 85 37.98 13.15 -41.09
CA ALA A 85 36.98 12.17 -41.59
C ALA A 85 36.10 11.32 -40.61
N PRO A 86 34.89 10.88 -41.02
CA PRO A 86 33.83 10.42 -40.12
C PRO A 86 34.05 8.98 -39.60
N SER A 87 33.85 8.79 -38.30
CA SER A 87 33.96 7.49 -37.62
C SER A 87 33.00 6.42 -38.16
N PRO A 88 33.42 5.15 -38.24
CA PRO A 88 32.54 4.04 -38.52
C PRO A 88 31.60 3.79 -37.32
N ARG A 89 30.36 3.46 -37.65
CA ARG A 89 29.26 3.15 -36.74
C ARG A 89 29.69 2.15 -35.67
N ALA A 90 29.62 2.56 -34.40
CA ALA A 90 29.86 1.67 -33.26
C ALA A 90 28.85 0.50 -33.29
N LYS A 91 29.35 -0.72 -33.10
CA LYS A 91 28.53 -1.92 -32.92
C LYS A 91 27.64 -1.74 -31.67
N PRO A 92 26.38 -2.19 -31.68
CA PRO A 92 25.55 -2.18 -30.49
C PRO A 92 26.21 -3.02 -29.41
N SER A 93 26.39 -2.43 -28.23
CA SER A 93 26.66 -3.17 -27.00
C SER A 93 25.54 -4.19 -26.83
N THR A 94 25.90 -5.46 -26.68
CA THR A 94 24.95 -6.53 -26.33
C THR A 94 24.37 -6.20 -24.97
N ALA A 95 23.17 -5.59 -24.97
CA ALA A 95 22.35 -5.42 -23.79
C ALA A 95 22.23 -6.79 -23.13
N ALA A 96 22.55 -6.87 -21.83
CA ALA A 96 22.25 -8.03 -21.03
C ALA A 96 20.76 -8.36 -21.22
N THR A 97 20.48 -9.62 -21.53
CA THR A 97 19.11 -10.11 -21.68
C THR A 97 18.33 -9.75 -20.40
N PRO A 98 17.17 -9.08 -20.50
CA PRO A 98 16.35 -8.80 -19.33
C PRO A 98 16.05 -10.13 -18.65
N LYS A 99 16.41 -10.25 -17.38
CA LYS A 99 15.94 -11.36 -16.56
C LYS A 99 14.45 -11.14 -16.34
N ILE A 100 13.63 -11.85 -17.11
CA ILE A 100 12.17 -11.80 -17.01
C ILE A 100 11.78 -12.29 -15.60
N PRO A 101 11.11 -11.51 -14.76
CA PRO A 101 10.66 -11.98 -13.45
C PRO A 101 9.62 -13.09 -13.60
N VAL A 102 9.73 -14.07 -12.73
CA VAL A 102 8.90 -15.29 -12.65
C VAL A 102 7.41 -15.03 -12.87
N THR A 103 6.89 -15.53 -13.99
CA THR A 103 5.45 -15.77 -14.18
C THR A 103 5.03 -16.84 -13.18
N GLY A 104 4.40 -16.45 -12.06
CA GLY A 104 4.06 -17.40 -11.01
C GLY A 104 3.68 -16.76 -9.69
N TRP A 105 3.49 -17.60 -8.69
CA TRP A 105 3.35 -17.16 -7.31
C TRP A 105 4.70 -16.66 -6.78
N VAL A 106 4.74 -15.46 -6.22
CA VAL A 106 5.94 -14.90 -5.61
C VAL A 106 5.86 -15.16 -4.11
N PRO A 107 6.64 -16.10 -3.55
CA PRO A 107 6.58 -16.39 -2.12
C PRO A 107 7.17 -15.25 -1.29
N VAL A 108 6.68 -15.09 -0.07
CA VAL A 108 7.35 -14.29 0.96
C VAL A 108 8.58 -15.03 1.47
N ASP A 109 9.67 -14.32 1.77
CA ASP A 109 10.75 -14.91 2.56
C ASP A 109 10.24 -15.23 3.98
N GLY A 110 10.12 -16.52 4.27
CA GLY A 110 9.66 -17.00 5.57
C GLY A 110 10.58 -16.63 6.75
N ALA A 111 11.88 -16.49 6.54
CA ALA A 111 12.82 -16.10 7.59
C ALA A 111 12.69 -14.61 7.92
N ALA A 112 12.75 -13.73 6.92
CA ALA A 112 12.55 -12.29 7.10
C ALA A 112 11.13 -11.98 7.63
N TRP A 113 10.09 -12.66 7.11
CA TRP A 113 8.74 -12.48 7.62
C TRP A 113 8.61 -12.87 9.09
N LYS A 114 9.18 -14.03 9.49
CA LYS A 114 9.20 -14.44 10.90
C LYS A 114 9.95 -13.44 11.78
N ALA A 115 11.06 -12.89 11.31
CA ALA A 115 11.81 -11.86 12.02
C ALA A 115 10.98 -10.56 12.18
N GLN A 116 10.32 -10.10 11.12
CA GLN A 116 9.42 -8.95 11.16
C GLN A 116 8.27 -9.15 12.15
N VAL A 117 7.61 -10.31 12.11
CA VAL A 117 6.52 -10.67 13.02
C VAL A 117 7.00 -10.73 14.47
N SER A 118 8.16 -11.34 14.72
CA SER A 118 8.76 -11.41 16.05
C SER A 118 9.03 -10.01 16.61
N ALA A 119 9.69 -9.15 15.81
CA ALA A 119 9.95 -7.77 16.20
C ALA A 119 8.65 -6.98 16.44
N TYR A 120 7.65 -7.14 15.59
CA TYR A 120 6.33 -6.51 15.74
C TYR A 120 5.62 -6.94 17.03
N ASN A 121 5.66 -8.22 17.36
CA ASN A 121 5.04 -8.76 18.57
C ASN A 121 5.76 -8.26 19.83
N ALA A 122 7.09 -8.11 19.78
CA ALA A 122 7.89 -7.58 20.87
C ALA A 122 7.72 -6.07 21.10
N LEU A 123 7.25 -5.30 20.09
CA LEU A 123 6.99 -3.87 20.26
C LEU A 123 5.95 -3.62 21.36
N LYS A 124 6.30 -2.70 22.26
CA LYS A 124 5.35 -2.08 23.19
C LYS A 124 4.61 -0.96 22.47
N THR A 125 3.33 -0.79 22.78
CA THR A 125 2.56 0.35 22.28
C THR A 125 3.07 1.63 22.93
N ASP A 126 3.30 2.66 22.13
CA ASP A 126 3.74 3.96 22.64
C ASP A 126 2.63 4.63 23.47
N PRO A 127 2.99 5.45 24.47
CA PRO A 127 2.01 6.25 25.20
C PRO A 127 1.23 7.14 24.24
N VAL A 128 -0.10 7.13 24.34
CA VAL A 128 -0.97 7.94 23.50
C VAL A 128 -1.13 9.33 24.12
N PRO A 129 -0.69 10.41 23.44
CA PRO A 129 -0.93 11.77 23.91
C PRO A 129 -2.43 12.10 24.02
N ALA A 130 -2.78 13.07 24.88
CA ALA A 130 -4.12 13.63 24.93
C ALA A 130 -4.50 14.30 23.59
N GLY A 131 -5.78 14.23 23.22
CA GLY A 131 -6.33 14.83 22.00
C GLY A 131 -6.21 13.97 20.73
N VAL A 132 -5.48 12.86 20.78
CA VAL A 132 -5.26 12.02 19.59
C VAL A 132 -6.57 11.38 19.10
N GLY A 133 -6.80 11.46 17.78
CA GLY A 133 -7.95 10.85 17.13
C GLY A 133 -8.03 9.32 17.31
N ASN A 134 -9.21 8.75 17.11
CA ASN A 134 -9.49 7.33 17.40
C ASN A 134 -9.78 6.47 16.15
N LEU A 135 -9.46 6.97 14.95
CA LEU A 135 -9.57 6.18 13.72
C LEU A 135 -8.37 5.22 13.63
N PRO A 136 -8.55 3.93 13.33
CA PRO A 136 -7.47 2.96 13.29
C PRO A 136 -6.66 3.06 12.00
N GLU A 137 -5.92 4.15 11.83
CA GLU A 137 -5.27 4.47 10.56
C GLU A 137 -3.95 5.22 10.74
N PHE A 138 -3.06 5.03 9.77
CA PHE A 138 -2.02 6.01 9.46
C PHE A 138 -2.07 6.35 7.98
N ARG A 139 -1.40 7.44 7.58
CA ARG A 139 -1.35 7.85 6.17
C ARG A 139 0.06 8.15 5.70
N ALA A 140 0.23 8.04 4.38
CA ALA A 140 1.31 8.65 3.64
C ALA A 140 0.74 9.66 2.63
N ASP A 141 1.15 10.92 2.74
CA ASP A 141 0.76 11.99 1.83
C ASP A 141 1.82 12.16 0.73
N CYS A 142 1.44 11.86 -0.50
CA CYS A 142 2.33 11.83 -1.65
C CYS A 142 1.98 12.92 -2.65
N GLN A 143 2.98 13.27 -3.45
CA GLN A 143 2.85 14.18 -4.59
C GLN A 143 3.08 13.41 -5.89
N TYR A 144 2.55 13.92 -6.99
CA TYR A 144 2.88 13.43 -8.33
C TYR A 144 4.41 13.33 -8.48
N SER A 145 4.89 12.17 -8.97
CA SER A 145 6.30 11.98 -9.31
C SER A 145 6.52 12.14 -10.81
N HIS A 146 5.95 11.23 -11.60
CA HIS A 146 6.17 11.14 -13.04
C HIS A 146 5.08 10.28 -13.70
N ARG A 147 5.12 10.15 -15.03
CA ARG A 147 4.24 9.26 -15.79
C ARG A 147 5.03 8.44 -16.81
N LEU A 148 4.69 7.17 -16.94
CA LEU A 148 5.27 6.22 -17.89
C LEU A 148 4.20 5.23 -18.38
N PRO A 149 4.27 4.72 -19.62
CA PRO A 149 3.45 3.62 -20.12
C PRO A 149 3.93 2.25 -19.61
N ASP A 150 4.29 2.18 -18.33
CA ASP A 150 4.97 1.06 -17.70
C ASP A 150 4.12 0.46 -16.58
N ASP A 151 4.30 -0.83 -16.32
CA ASP A 151 3.72 -1.50 -15.17
C ASP A 151 4.60 -2.69 -14.75
N PRO A 152 5.46 -2.54 -13.72
CA PRO A 152 6.36 -3.61 -13.31
C PRO A 152 5.66 -4.76 -12.57
N ILE A 153 4.36 -4.66 -12.27
CA ILE A 153 3.56 -5.77 -11.73
C ILE A 153 3.02 -6.60 -12.90
N VAL A 154 2.34 -5.95 -13.84
CA VAL A 154 1.60 -6.61 -14.93
C VAL A 154 2.49 -6.97 -16.12
N ALA A 155 3.48 -6.13 -16.44
CA ALA A 155 4.38 -6.29 -17.59
C ALA A 155 5.85 -6.08 -17.16
N PRO A 156 6.36 -6.91 -16.24
CA PRO A 156 7.69 -6.73 -15.67
C PRO A 156 8.79 -6.84 -16.74
N GLY A 157 9.72 -5.87 -16.73
CA GLY A 157 10.84 -5.79 -17.68
C GLY A 157 10.44 -5.37 -19.10
N LEU A 158 9.20 -4.91 -19.31
CA LEU A 158 8.69 -4.53 -20.63
C LEU A 158 8.29 -3.04 -20.65
N PRO A 159 9.25 -2.11 -20.86
CA PRO A 159 8.95 -0.69 -21.02
C PRO A 159 7.94 -0.43 -22.14
N GLY A 160 6.94 0.42 -21.88
CA GLY A 160 5.90 0.79 -22.84
C GLY A 160 4.83 -0.27 -23.11
N ALA A 161 4.85 -1.40 -22.39
CA ALA A 161 3.89 -2.48 -22.58
C ALA A 161 2.55 -2.26 -21.86
N SER A 162 2.36 -1.15 -21.15
CA SER A 162 1.12 -0.80 -20.45
C SER A 162 0.50 0.49 -20.99
N HIS A 163 -0.71 0.83 -20.53
CA HIS A 163 -1.24 2.18 -20.71
C HIS A 163 -0.48 3.16 -19.82
N MET A 164 -0.65 4.47 -20.07
CA MET A 164 0.05 5.50 -19.29
C MET A 164 -0.41 5.48 -17.82
N HIS A 165 0.54 5.36 -16.90
CA HIS A 165 0.29 5.46 -15.47
C HIS A 165 0.87 6.77 -14.91
N SER A 166 0.18 7.35 -13.95
CA SER A 166 0.69 8.45 -13.12
C SER A 166 1.17 7.87 -11.79
N PHE A 167 2.44 8.09 -11.47
CA PHE A 167 3.13 7.49 -10.34
C PHE A 167 3.30 8.47 -9.18
N VAL A 168 3.18 7.95 -7.96
CA VAL A 168 3.54 8.60 -6.70
C VAL A 168 4.35 7.64 -5.81
N GLY A 169 4.99 8.14 -4.76
CA GLY A 169 5.87 7.34 -3.92
C GLY A 169 7.28 7.27 -4.51
N ASN A 170 7.80 6.06 -4.71
CA ASN A 170 9.15 5.86 -5.23
C ASN A 170 9.37 6.63 -6.55
N LYS A 171 10.40 7.47 -6.58
CA LYS A 171 10.66 8.35 -7.72
C LYS A 171 11.37 7.67 -8.89
N ALA A 172 11.89 6.46 -8.68
CA ALA A 172 12.67 5.72 -9.65
C ALA A 172 11.94 4.51 -10.26
N LEU A 173 10.67 4.30 -9.91
CA LEU A 173 9.90 3.18 -10.45
C LEU A 173 9.77 3.29 -11.97
N ASP A 174 10.03 2.19 -12.66
CA ASP A 174 9.84 1.98 -14.09
C ASP A 174 9.46 0.50 -14.36
N ALA A 175 9.32 0.11 -15.63
CA ALA A 175 9.01 -1.28 -15.98
C ALA A 175 10.03 -2.32 -15.50
N ASN A 176 11.29 -1.95 -15.25
CA ASN A 176 12.34 -2.88 -14.83
C ASN A 176 12.42 -3.07 -13.32
N THR A 177 11.66 -2.26 -12.56
CA THR A 177 11.79 -2.20 -11.11
C THR A 177 11.40 -3.52 -10.45
N VAL A 178 12.33 -4.09 -9.70
CA VAL A 178 12.08 -5.23 -8.80
C VAL A 178 12.10 -4.79 -7.34
N ALA A 179 11.68 -5.67 -6.42
CA ALA A 179 11.56 -5.33 -5.00
C ALA A 179 12.90 -4.87 -4.38
N GLY A 180 14.02 -5.45 -4.82
CA GLY A 180 15.35 -5.06 -4.38
C GLY A 180 15.74 -3.63 -4.78
N ASP A 181 15.18 -3.09 -5.86
CA ASP A 181 15.47 -1.72 -6.31
C ASP A 181 14.78 -0.70 -5.42
N LEU A 182 13.51 -0.93 -5.07
CA LEU A 182 12.76 -0.03 -4.18
C LEU A 182 13.38 0.08 -2.78
N GLN A 183 14.14 -0.92 -2.35
CA GLN A 183 14.91 -0.85 -1.11
C GLN A 183 16.18 0.02 -1.25
N LYS A 184 16.87 -0.08 -2.40
CA LYS A 184 18.11 0.66 -2.66
C LYS A 184 17.80 2.12 -2.98
N PHE A 185 16.79 2.37 -3.79
CA PHE A 185 16.35 3.68 -4.19
C PHE A 185 15.23 4.16 -3.28
N THR A 186 15.59 4.86 -2.22
CA THR A 186 14.66 5.32 -1.16
C THR A 186 14.02 6.68 -1.43
N ALA A 187 14.40 7.34 -2.54
CA ALA A 187 13.85 8.62 -2.92
C ALA A 187 12.35 8.52 -3.20
N THR A 188 11.54 9.23 -2.41
CA THR A 188 10.08 9.17 -2.45
C THR A 188 9.45 10.55 -2.61
N SER A 189 8.28 10.62 -3.23
CA SER A 189 7.41 11.80 -3.24
C SER A 189 6.43 11.83 -2.06
N CYS A 190 6.46 10.81 -1.20
CA CYS A 190 5.62 10.69 -0.02
C CYS A 190 6.23 11.31 1.22
N LYS A 191 5.35 11.70 2.14
CA LYS A 191 5.63 11.83 3.57
C LYS A 191 4.82 10.75 4.28
N PRO A 192 5.41 9.99 5.22
CA PRO A 192 6.79 10.06 5.69
C PRO A 192 7.81 9.57 4.67
N ALA A 193 9.07 10.02 4.80
CA ALA A 193 10.17 9.61 3.90
C ALA A 193 10.54 8.12 4.02
N GLN A 194 10.08 7.46 5.09
CA GLN A 194 10.22 6.03 5.32
C GLN A 194 9.29 5.16 4.47
N ASP A 195 8.36 5.79 3.72
CA ASP A 195 7.58 5.10 2.70
C ASP A 195 8.32 5.14 1.35
N HIS A 196 8.99 4.05 1.01
CA HIS A 196 9.67 3.86 -0.28
C HIS A 196 8.80 3.07 -1.28
N SER A 197 7.54 2.81 -0.93
CA SER A 197 6.57 2.13 -1.79
C SER A 197 6.32 2.95 -3.05
N ALA A 198 5.87 2.28 -4.10
CA ALA A 198 5.36 2.94 -5.29
C ALA A 198 3.86 2.68 -5.43
N TYR A 199 3.13 3.70 -5.87
CA TYR A 199 1.70 3.63 -6.09
C TYR A 199 1.36 4.32 -7.41
N TRP A 200 0.47 3.72 -8.19
CA TRP A 200 0.06 4.30 -9.45
C TRP A 200 -1.39 4.02 -9.79
N VAL A 201 -1.90 4.84 -10.70
CA VAL A 201 -3.23 4.75 -11.30
C VAL A 201 -3.13 5.14 -12.78
N PRO A 202 -4.10 4.74 -13.63
CA PRO A 202 -4.20 5.24 -15.00
C PRO A 202 -4.19 6.77 -15.03
N THR A 203 -3.34 7.35 -15.88
CA THR A 203 -3.33 8.79 -16.08
C THR A 203 -4.70 9.27 -16.58
N LEU A 204 -5.25 10.26 -15.89
CA LEU A 204 -6.46 10.96 -16.29
C LEU A 204 -6.14 11.98 -17.39
N TYR A 205 -6.98 12.06 -18.41
CA TYR A 205 -6.84 13.04 -19.49
C TYR A 205 -8.12 13.84 -19.66
N ASP A 206 -7.95 15.15 -19.87
CA ASP A 206 -9.05 16.03 -20.27
C ASP A 206 -9.42 15.76 -21.74
N ASN A 207 -10.70 15.45 -21.98
CA ASN A 207 -11.16 15.01 -23.30
C ASN A 207 -11.18 16.16 -24.33
N ALA A 208 -11.32 17.42 -23.89
CA ALA A 208 -11.33 18.57 -24.80
C ALA A 208 -9.92 18.92 -25.31
N THR A 209 -8.92 18.84 -24.42
CA THR A 209 -7.56 19.28 -24.70
C THR A 209 -6.60 18.14 -25.04
N GLY A 210 -6.96 16.90 -24.70
CA GLY A 210 -6.08 15.74 -24.80
C GLY A 210 -4.89 15.79 -23.83
N LYS A 211 -4.89 16.72 -22.88
CA LYS A 211 -3.79 16.91 -21.92
C LYS A 211 -3.99 16.05 -20.67
N PRO A 212 -2.91 15.51 -20.08
CA PRO A 212 -2.98 14.80 -18.83
C PRO A 212 -3.33 15.75 -17.68
N VAL A 213 -4.12 15.24 -16.73
CA VAL A 213 -4.53 15.92 -15.51
C VAL A 213 -3.83 15.21 -14.35
N GLU A 214 -2.68 15.74 -13.93
CA GLU A 214 -1.93 15.12 -12.84
C GLU A 214 -2.56 15.42 -11.48
N THR A 215 -2.42 14.46 -10.57
CA THR A 215 -2.87 14.59 -9.19
C THR A 215 -2.11 15.71 -8.46
N THR A 216 -2.84 16.51 -7.68
CA THR A 216 -2.26 17.52 -6.76
C THR A 216 -2.20 17.03 -5.31
N GLY A 217 -2.77 15.86 -5.03
CA GLY A 217 -2.75 15.24 -3.71
C GLY A 217 -3.08 13.77 -3.83
N PHE A 218 -2.18 12.92 -3.35
CA PHE A 218 -2.38 11.48 -3.36
C PHE A 218 -2.10 10.96 -1.95
N ARG A 219 -3.17 10.67 -1.21
CA ARG A 219 -3.06 10.15 0.15
C ARG A 219 -3.27 8.64 0.15
N VAL A 220 -2.29 7.93 0.69
CA VAL A 220 -2.36 6.49 0.91
C VAL A 220 -2.66 6.25 2.38
N TYR A 221 -3.89 5.85 2.67
CA TYR A 221 -4.26 5.40 4.01
C TYR A 221 -3.94 3.94 4.21
N TYR A 222 -3.52 3.59 5.41
CA TYR A 222 -3.39 2.22 5.90
C TYR A 222 -4.32 2.08 7.10
N ARG A 223 -5.43 1.35 6.94
CA ARG A 223 -6.55 1.38 7.91
C ARG A 223 -7.07 0.00 8.28
N SER A 224 -7.61 -0.13 9.49
CA SER A 224 -8.46 -1.27 9.84
C SER A 224 -9.89 -0.99 9.41
N LEU A 225 -10.43 -1.77 8.47
CA LEU A 225 -11.84 -1.67 8.06
C LEU A 225 -12.80 -2.34 9.05
N ALA A 226 -12.30 -3.26 9.86
CA ALA A 226 -13.08 -3.97 10.87
C ALA A 226 -13.39 -3.10 12.10
N LYS A 227 -14.51 -3.41 12.77
CA LYS A 227 -14.94 -2.74 14.02
C LYS A 227 -13.93 -2.88 15.15
N ASN A 228 -13.19 -4.00 15.17
CA ASN A 228 -12.03 -4.20 16.03
C ASN A 228 -10.76 -4.26 15.18
N SER A 229 -9.61 -3.99 15.82
CA SER A 229 -8.30 -3.99 15.15
C SER A 229 -7.35 -5.02 15.77
N ALA A 230 -7.91 -6.02 16.48
CA ALA A 230 -7.14 -7.10 17.05
C ALA A 230 -6.60 -8.02 15.94
N GLY A 231 -5.37 -8.52 16.12
CA GLY A 231 -4.72 -9.41 15.16
C GLY A 231 -4.32 -8.74 13.84
N GLN A 232 -4.31 -7.41 13.78
CA GLN A 232 -3.70 -6.69 12.66
C GLN A 232 -2.20 -6.99 12.61
N MET A 233 -1.69 -7.28 11.42
CA MET A 233 -0.28 -7.58 11.18
C MET A 233 0.32 -6.52 10.26
N PRO A 234 1.60 -6.16 10.43
CA PRO A 234 2.26 -5.25 9.51
C PRO A 234 2.32 -5.87 8.10
N MET A 235 2.27 -5.04 7.07
CA MET A 235 2.48 -5.53 5.71
C MET A 235 3.95 -5.95 5.52
N PRO A 236 4.22 -7.08 4.82
CA PRO A 236 5.56 -7.41 4.37
C PRO A 236 5.96 -6.50 3.21
N ASN A 237 7.24 -6.14 3.16
CA ASN A 237 7.79 -5.48 1.98
C ASN A 237 7.77 -6.43 0.78
N GLY A 238 7.56 -5.84 -0.40
CA GLY A 238 7.43 -6.54 -1.67
C GLY A 238 6.01 -6.98 -2.02
N LEU A 239 5.03 -6.81 -1.11
CA LEU A 239 3.63 -7.12 -1.40
C LEU A 239 3.14 -6.24 -2.55
N ARG A 240 2.56 -6.87 -3.58
CA ARG A 240 2.01 -6.23 -4.77
C ARG A 240 0.51 -6.41 -4.77
N MET A 241 -0.27 -5.35 -5.00
CA MET A 241 -1.72 -5.48 -5.08
C MET A 241 -2.26 -4.61 -6.19
N ILE A 242 -3.28 -5.12 -6.89
CA ILE A 242 -4.07 -4.36 -7.87
C ILE A 242 -5.52 -4.33 -7.43
N SER A 243 -6.08 -3.14 -7.24
CA SER A 243 -7.50 -2.92 -6.99
C SER A 243 -8.18 -2.30 -8.21
N GLY A 244 -9.43 -2.68 -8.50
CA GLY A 244 -10.13 -2.28 -9.72
C GLY A 244 -9.86 -3.21 -10.92
N ASP A 245 -10.31 -2.79 -12.11
CA ASP A 245 -10.24 -3.58 -13.34
C ASP A 245 -9.97 -2.66 -14.54
N ALA A 246 -8.75 -2.72 -15.07
CA ALA A 246 -8.32 -1.96 -16.24
C ALA A 246 -9.14 -2.23 -17.51
N LYS A 247 -9.78 -3.40 -17.61
CA LYS A 247 -10.55 -3.83 -18.79
C LYS A 247 -12.02 -3.46 -18.68
N LYS A 248 -12.49 -2.94 -17.54
CA LYS A 248 -13.89 -2.59 -17.35
C LYS A 248 -14.24 -1.34 -18.16
N LYS A 249 -15.26 -1.48 -19.01
CA LYS A 249 -15.78 -0.41 -19.89
C LYS A 249 -17.21 0.02 -19.54
N LYS A 250 -17.81 -0.63 -18.53
CA LYS A 250 -19.20 -0.40 -18.15
C LYS A 250 -19.29 0.71 -17.10
N PRO A 251 -20.08 1.79 -17.34
CA PRO A 251 -20.31 2.85 -16.38
C PRO A 251 -20.55 2.36 -14.96
N THR A 252 -19.84 2.95 -14.00
CA THR A 252 -20.10 2.70 -12.59
C THR A 252 -21.49 3.28 -12.25
N PRO A 253 -22.41 2.50 -11.65
CA PRO A 253 -23.75 2.98 -11.32
C PRO A 253 -23.71 4.17 -10.37
N ARG A 254 -24.56 5.19 -10.59
CA ARG A 254 -24.63 6.38 -9.74
C ARG A 254 -24.75 6.01 -8.25
N GLY A 255 -23.86 6.57 -7.43
CA GLY A 255 -23.85 6.36 -5.98
C GLY A 255 -23.11 5.11 -5.51
N ALA A 256 -22.57 4.30 -6.43
CA ALA A 256 -21.71 3.19 -6.08
C ALA A 256 -20.31 3.67 -5.65
N THR A 257 -19.57 2.79 -4.97
CA THR A 257 -18.14 2.98 -4.72
C THR A 257 -17.35 2.91 -6.03
N GLY A 258 -16.14 3.49 -6.05
CA GLY A 258 -15.30 3.52 -7.25
C GLY A 258 -15.81 4.49 -8.33
N GLN A 259 -16.30 5.66 -7.90
CA GLN A 259 -16.67 6.77 -8.77
C GLN A 259 -15.85 8.01 -8.44
N PHE A 260 -15.66 8.86 -9.44
CA PHE A 260 -15.23 10.21 -9.18
C PHE A 260 -16.34 11.01 -8.50
N TYR A 261 -15.94 11.85 -7.55
CA TYR A 261 -16.82 12.73 -6.81
C TYR A 261 -16.17 14.10 -6.64
N CYS A 262 -16.96 15.12 -6.28
CA CYS A 262 -16.43 16.42 -5.93
C CYS A 262 -16.30 16.56 -4.42
N ALA A 263 -15.18 17.12 -3.97
CA ALA A 263 -14.95 17.45 -2.57
C ALA A 263 -14.09 18.72 -2.43
N PHE A 264 -14.20 19.35 -1.25
CA PHE A 264 -13.32 20.44 -0.83
C PHE A 264 -12.12 19.85 -0.08
N TYR A 265 -10.92 20.40 -0.29
CA TYR A 265 -9.73 19.98 0.45
C TYR A 265 -9.44 20.97 1.60
N GLY A 266 -9.77 20.58 2.83
CA GLY A 266 -9.55 21.39 4.04
C GLY A 266 -10.11 20.73 5.31
N PRO A 267 -9.73 21.18 6.52
CA PRO A 267 -10.30 20.69 7.77
C PRO A 267 -11.72 21.25 7.94
N GLY A 268 -12.73 20.41 7.71
CA GLY A 268 -14.14 20.77 7.82
C GLY A 268 -14.95 20.07 6.74
N ASP A 269 -15.80 19.14 7.17
CA ASP A 269 -16.84 18.42 6.41
C ASP A 269 -16.48 17.89 5.02
N LEU A 270 -16.21 16.57 5.00
CA LEU A 270 -16.39 15.67 3.86
C LEU A 270 -17.87 15.55 3.50
N ASP A 271 -18.57 16.65 3.28
CA ASP A 271 -19.92 16.60 2.72
C ASP A 271 -19.80 16.39 1.21
N GLY A 272 -19.53 15.13 0.83
CA GLY A 272 -19.52 14.59 -0.51
C GLY A 272 -20.89 14.64 -1.20
N ILE A 273 -21.52 15.82 -1.21
CA ILE A 273 -22.87 16.06 -1.71
C ILE A 273 -22.85 16.21 -3.24
N ALA A 274 -21.78 16.72 -3.84
CA ALA A 274 -21.66 16.80 -5.30
C ALA A 274 -21.10 15.49 -5.90
N ARG A 275 -21.94 14.44 -5.91
CA ARG A 275 -21.69 13.25 -6.74
C ARG A 275 -22.11 13.52 -8.18
N SER A 276 -21.43 12.88 -9.13
CA SER A 276 -21.74 13.04 -10.56
C SER A 276 -23.23 12.78 -10.84
N THR A 277 -23.87 13.70 -11.56
CA THR A 277 -25.23 13.49 -12.09
C THR A 277 -25.27 12.36 -13.11
N ASN A 278 -24.15 12.07 -13.78
CA ASN A 278 -24.01 11.04 -14.82
C ASN A 278 -23.22 9.79 -14.37
N GLY A 279 -22.83 9.70 -13.10
CA GLY A 279 -22.13 8.55 -12.53
C GLY A 279 -20.69 8.31 -13.00
N ASN A 280 -20.11 9.20 -13.82
CA ASN A 280 -18.74 9.02 -14.32
C ASN A 280 -17.87 10.25 -14.07
N TRP A 281 -18.26 11.40 -14.63
CA TRP A 281 -17.46 12.64 -14.57
C TRP A 281 -18.30 13.75 -13.96
N PRO A 282 -18.15 14.02 -12.65
CA PRO A 282 -18.87 15.11 -12.03
C PRO A 282 -18.34 16.46 -12.52
N ILE A 283 -19.21 17.46 -12.54
CA ILE A 283 -18.84 18.87 -12.64
C ILE A 283 -19.00 19.46 -11.24
N CYS A 284 -17.89 19.92 -10.68
CA CYS A 284 -17.77 20.42 -9.32
C CYS A 284 -18.20 21.88 -9.23
N GLY A 285 -19.05 22.17 -8.25
CA GLY A 285 -19.47 23.54 -7.92
C GLY A 285 -18.49 24.21 -6.95
N GLY A 286 -18.48 25.55 -6.95
CA GLY A 286 -17.64 26.35 -6.06
C GLY A 286 -16.15 26.01 -6.19
N ASP A 287 -15.48 25.86 -5.05
CA ASP A 287 -14.06 25.52 -4.95
C ASP A 287 -13.77 24.01 -4.85
N ALA A 288 -14.80 23.17 -4.98
CA ALA A 288 -14.60 21.73 -4.97
C ALA A 288 -13.81 21.28 -6.20
N THR A 289 -13.00 20.25 -6.00
CA THR A 289 -12.19 19.60 -7.04
C THR A 289 -12.63 18.16 -7.25
N LEU A 290 -12.10 17.53 -8.29
CA LEU A 290 -12.36 16.14 -8.64
C LEU A 290 -11.52 15.20 -7.74
N HIS A 291 -12.16 14.21 -7.14
CA HIS A 291 -11.53 13.20 -6.29
C HIS A 291 -11.90 11.78 -6.69
N PHE A 292 -11.05 10.82 -6.35
CA PHE A 292 -11.31 9.39 -6.45
C PHE A 292 -10.81 8.66 -5.21
N MET A 293 -11.63 7.77 -4.64
CA MET A 293 -11.24 6.90 -3.54
C MET A 293 -11.25 5.43 -3.99
N MET A 294 -10.19 4.70 -3.68
CA MET A 294 -10.04 3.29 -4.02
C MET A 294 -9.60 2.48 -2.81
N GLN A 295 -10.32 1.39 -2.53
CA GLN A 295 -10.04 0.48 -1.43
C GLN A 295 -9.39 -0.82 -1.93
N PHE A 296 -8.24 -1.17 -1.37
CA PHE A 296 -7.55 -2.43 -1.59
C PHE A 296 -8.03 -3.51 -0.61
N PRO A 297 -7.79 -4.79 -0.92
CA PRO A 297 -7.93 -5.90 0.02
C PRO A 297 -7.25 -5.67 1.38
N ASP A 298 -7.81 -6.24 2.45
CA ASP A 298 -7.33 -6.12 3.84
C ASP A 298 -6.98 -7.48 4.49
N CYS A 299 -7.01 -8.55 3.69
CA CYS A 299 -6.65 -9.90 4.10
C CYS A 299 -5.62 -10.49 3.14
N TRP A 300 -4.64 -11.20 3.69
CA TRP A 300 -3.52 -11.80 2.97
C TRP A 300 -3.38 -13.28 3.30
N ASP A 301 -2.94 -14.08 2.32
CA ASP A 301 -2.75 -15.53 2.47
C ASP A 301 -1.62 -15.94 3.42
N GLY A 302 -0.75 -14.98 3.77
CA GLY A 302 0.38 -15.18 4.67
C GLY A 302 1.59 -15.87 4.01
N LYS A 303 1.55 -16.05 2.69
CA LYS A 303 2.48 -16.91 1.94
C LYS A 303 3.08 -16.22 0.72
N HIS A 304 2.33 -15.39 0.00
CA HIS A 304 2.77 -14.88 -1.30
C HIS A 304 2.71 -13.36 -1.39
N LEU A 305 3.80 -12.73 -1.81
CA LEU A 305 3.89 -11.30 -2.09
C LEU A 305 3.19 -10.91 -3.40
N ASP A 306 2.96 -11.87 -4.28
CA ASP A 306 2.19 -11.68 -5.52
C ASP A 306 1.65 -13.03 -6.03
N SER A 307 0.60 -12.98 -6.85
CA SER A 307 0.00 -14.15 -7.51
C SER A 307 -0.01 -13.95 -9.04
N PRO A 308 -0.19 -15.01 -9.86
CA PRO A 308 -0.16 -14.89 -11.32
C PRO A 308 -1.15 -13.89 -11.92
N ASN A 309 -2.24 -13.58 -11.21
CA ASN A 309 -3.24 -12.60 -11.59
C ASN A 309 -3.22 -11.33 -10.71
N HIS A 310 -2.22 -11.21 -9.85
CA HIS A 310 -1.98 -10.10 -8.91
C HIS A 310 -3.11 -9.82 -7.91
N LYS A 311 -4.01 -10.79 -7.71
CA LYS A 311 -5.23 -10.65 -6.91
C LYS A 311 -5.53 -11.85 -6.00
N ASP A 312 -5.17 -13.08 -6.39
CA ASP A 312 -5.52 -14.31 -5.66
C ASP A 312 -4.80 -14.51 -4.33
N HIS A 313 -3.71 -13.78 -4.05
CA HIS A 313 -2.98 -13.85 -2.78
C HIS A 313 -3.56 -12.90 -1.70
N VAL A 314 -4.53 -12.06 -2.06
CA VAL A 314 -5.21 -11.11 -1.17
C VAL A 314 -6.73 -11.19 -1.32
N ALA A 315 -7.46 -10.84 -0.27
CA ALA A 315 -8.92 -10.85 -0.28
C ALA A 315 -9.51 -9.68 0.50
N TYR A 316 -10.71 -9.26 0.10
CA TYR A 316 -11.51 -8.36 0.91
C TYR A 316 -12.13 -9.16 2.07
N GLY A 317 -11.93 -8.67 3.29
CA GLY A 317 -12.59 -9.19 4.49
C GLY A 317 -14.11 -9.07 4.39
N ARG A 318 -14.81 -9.94 5.12
CA ARG A 318 -16.28 -9.90 5.23
C ARG A 318 -16.66 -9.66 6.69
N GLY A 319 -17.34 -8.54 6.94
CA GLY A 319 -17.68 -8.11 8.29
C GLY A 319 -16.43 -7.76 9.10
N ASN A 320 -16.14 -8.56 10.14
CA ASN A 320 -14.98 -8.36 11.01
C ASN A 320 -13.92 -9.45 10.86
N ALA A 321 -13.93 -10.24 9.77
CA ALA A 321 -13.05 -11.39 9.63
C ALA A 321 -12.50 -11.54 8.21
N CYS A 322 -11.28 -12.06 8.16
CA CYS A 322 -10.69 -12.54 6.92
C CYS A 322 -11.17 -13.96 6.58
N PRO A 323 -11.29 -14.29 5.28
CA PRO A 323 -11.52 -15.67 4.85
C PRO A 323 -10.42 -16.61 5.37
N THR A 324 -10.76 -17.89 5.56
CA THR A 324 -9.78 -18.91 5.98
C THR A 324 -8.65 -19.11 4.98
N SER A 325 -8.88 -18.81 3.70
CA SER A 325 -7.85 -18.81 2.65
C SER A 325 -6.87 -17.63 2.78
N HIS A 326 -7.25 -16.56 3.47
CA HIS A 326 -6.47 -15.32 3.61
C HIS A 326 -6.38 -14.89 5.08
N PRO A 327 -5.82 -15.71 5.97
CA PRO A 327 -6.02 -15.55 7.41
C PRO A 327 -5.32 -14.33 8.03
N VAL A 328 -4.37 -13.70 7.33
CA VAL A 328 -3.58 -12.60 7.87
C VAL A 328 -4.28 -11.27 7.62
N ARG A 329 -4.72 -10.60 8.69
CA ARG A 329 -5.27 -9.23 8.62
C ARG A 329 -4.13 -8.25 8.40
N ILE A 330 -4.23 -7.43 7.37
CA ILE A 330 -3.28 -6.37 7.07
C ILE A 330 -4.02 -5.01 7.02
N PRO A 331 -3.34 -3.89 7.31
CA PRO A 331 -3.93 -2.57 7.11
C PRO A 331 -4.39 -2.42 5.66
N ALA A 332 -5.67 -2.15 5.46
CA ALA A 332 -6.22 -1.95 4.13
C ALA A 332 -5.64 -0.66 3.54
N ILE A 333 -5.05 -0.75 2.35
CA ILE A 333 -4.64 0.44 1.60
C ILE A 333 -5.88 1.13 1.04
N THR A 334 -5.99 2.45 1.22
CA THR A 334 -6.98 3.25 0.51
C THR A 334 -6.27 4.42 -0.17
N PHE A 335 -6.40 4.51 -1.49
CA PHE A 335 -6.01 5.71 -2.22
C PHE A 335 -7.12 6.74 -2.10
N ASP A 336 -6.78 7.95 -1.67
CA ASP A 336 -7.61 9.14 -1.76
C ASP A 336 -6.86 10.16 -2.64
N ILE A 337 -7.37 10.33 -3.86
CA ILE A 337 -6.69 11.01 -4.94
C ILE A 337 -7.46 12.28 -5.25
N GLN A 338 -6.76 13.41 -5.19
CA GLN A 338 -7.24 14.72 -5.61
C GLN A 338 -6.63 15.09 -6.96
N TYR A 339 -7.46 15.62 -7.84
CA TYR A 339 -7.05 16.27 -9.08
C TYR A 339 -7.40 17.76 -9.01
N PRO A 340 -6.62 18.65 -9.64
CA PRO A 340 -6.93 20.08 -9.67
C PRO A 340 -8.16 20.42 -10.54
N ALA A 341 -8.66 19.43 -11.27
CA ALA A 341 -9.76 19.60 -12.19
C ALA A 341 -11.11 19.75 -11.48
N LYS A 342 -12.00 20.55 -12.06
CA LYS A 342 -13.37 20.75 -11.57
C LYS A 342 -14.43 20.01 -12.39
N GLY A 343 -14.06 19.25 -13.40
CA GLY A 343 -15.03 18.74 -14.38
C GLY A 343 -15.17 19.65 -15.62
N THR A 344 -15.40 19.06 -16.78
CA THR A 344 -15.70 19.79 -18.02
C THR A 344 -16.90 19.14 -18.74
N PRO A 345 -17.64 19.89 -19.57
CA PRO A 345 -18.70 19.31 -20.40
C PRO A 345 -18.21 18.24 -21.37
N ALA A 346 -16.95 18.33 -21.82
CA ALA A 346 -16.33 17.32 -22.68
C ALA A 346 -16.01 16.02 -21.92
N GLY A 347 -15.92 16.07 -20.59
CA GLY A 347 -15.57 14.95 -19.73
C GLY A 347 -14.07 14.62 -19.74
N TYR A 348 -13.75 13.44 -19.25
CA TYR A 348 -12.40 12.90 -19.20
C TYR A 348 -12.39 11.48 -19.75
N TYR A 349 -11.19 10.96 -19.94
CA TYR A 349 -10.94 9.54 -20.14
C TYR A 349 -9.72 9.11 -19.31
N LEU A 350 -9.64 7.81 -19.05
CA LEU A 350 -8.46 7.20 -18.43
C LEU A 350 -7.59 6.62 -19.52
N SER A 351 -6.28 6.62 -19.34
CA SER A 351 -5.35 6.00 -20.29
C SER A 351 -5.65 4.51 -20.58
N SER A 352 -6.24 3.80 -19.61
CA SER A 352 -6.73 2.42 -19.73
C SER A 352 -8.01 2.27 -20.56
N ASP A 353 -8.65 3.38 -20.91
CA ASP A 353 -9.87 3.44 -21.72
C ASP A 353 -9.98 4.73 -22.53
N LYS A 354 -9.09 4.90 -23.52
CA LYS A 354 -8.97 6.14 -24.31
C LYS A 354 -10.24 6.52 -25.08
N GLU A 355 -10.96 5.54 -25.62
CA GLU A 355 -12.23 5.79 -26.29
C GLU A 355 -13.42 5.83 -25.31
N GLY A 356 -13.24 5.32 -24.09
CA GLY A 356 -14.31 5.17 -23.13
C GLY A 356 -14.53 6.43 -22.31
N LYS A 357 -15.79 6.85 -22.28
CA LYS A 357 -16.25 7.94 -21.42
C LYS A 357 -16.63 7.46 -20.02
N SER A 358 -16.31 6.21 -19.66
CA SER A 358 -16.56 5.68 -18.32
C SER A 358 -15.32 5.81 -17.44
N ALA A 359 -15.53 6.12 -16.16
CA ALA A 359 -14.46 6.07 -15.16
C ALA A 359 -14.16 4.64 -14.67
N SER A 360 -14.82 3.62 -15.22
CA SER A 360 -14.85 2.27 -14.63
C SER A 360 -13.56 1.46 -14.83
N SER A 361 -12.70 1.84 -15.78
CA SER A 361 -11.37 1.26 -15.97
C SER A 361 -10.34 1.76 -14.96
N MET A 362 -10.76 2.61 -14.01
CA MET A 362 -9.94 3.06 -12.91
C MET A 362 -9.50 1.85 -12.07
N HIS A 363 -8.18 1.74 -11.90
CA HIS A 363 -7.53 0.78 -11.03
C HIS A 363 -6.36 1.47 -10.34
N GLY A 364 -5.86 0.83 -9.31
CA GLY A 364 -4.72 1.30 -8.57
C GLY A 364 -3.84 0.12 -8.23
N ASP A 365 -2.55 0.41 -8.22
CA ASP A 365 -1.49 -0.56 -8.09
C ASP A 365 -0.59 -0.10 -6.95
N ALA A 366 -0.27 -1.03 -6.07
CA ALA A 366 0.55 -0.78 -4.90
C ALA A 366 1.70 -1.77 -4.86
N PHE A 367 2.93 -1.27 -4.81
CA PHE A 367 4.13 -2.05 -4.57
C PHE A 367 4.76 -1.61 -3.25
N VAL A 368 4.46 -2.35 -2.18
CA VAL A 368 4.74 -1.95 -0.79
C VAL A 368 6.22 -2.09 -0.47
N MET A 369 6.83 -1.01 0.01
CA MET A 369 8.24 -0.96 0.42
C MET A 369 8.47 0.09 1.52
N TRP A 370 8.12 -0.22 2.76
CA TRP A 370 8.36 0.67 3.90
C TRP A 370 9.68 0.34 4.61
N ASP A 371 10.26 1.30 5.35
CA ASP A 371 11.15 0.92 6.45
C ASP A 371 10.38 0.02 7.42
N VAL A 372 10.87 -1.21 7.60
CA VAL A 372 10.17 -2.29 8.30
C VAL A 372 9.86 -1.90 9.76
N ASN A 373 10.77 -1.19 10.42
CA ASN A 373 10.54 -0.72 11.79
C ASN A 373 9.41 0.32 11.84
N THR A 374 9.35 1.21 10.87
CA THR A 374 8.31 2.24 10.77
C THR A 374 6.94 1.60 10.46
N MET A 375 6.88 0.64 9.53
CA MET A 375 5.66 -0.13 9.26
C MET A 375 5.16 -0.88 10.50
N ASN A 376 6.06 -1.56 11.22
CA ASN A 376 5.72 -2.26 12.46
C ASN A 376 5.17 -1.29 13.53
N LYS A 377 5.87 -0.18 13.78
CA LYS A 377 5.44 0.83 14.76
C LYS A 377 4.10 1.45 14.40
N ARG A 378 3.91 1.88 13.14
CA ARG A 378 2.65 2.49 12.69
C ARG A 378 1.49 1.50 12.74
N THR A 379 1.71 0.25 12.33
CA THR A 379 0.68 -0.79 12.44
C THR A 379 0.32 -1.06 13.90
N LYS A 380 1.30 -1.12 14.81
CA LYS A 380 1.08 -1.36 16.25
C LYS A 380 0.33 -0.20 16.92
N ASN A 381 0.85 1.01 16.76
CA ASN A 381 0.40 2.18 17.50
C ASN A 381 -0.88 2.80 16.92
N CYS A 382 -1.02 2.80 15.60
CA CYS A 382 -2.10 3.52 14.92
C CYS A 382 -3.23 2.57 14.53
N VAL A 383 -2.92 1.49 13.82
CA VAL A 383 -3.95 0.55 13.32
C VAL A 383 -4.46 -0.35 14.45
N GLN A 384 -3.59 -1.16 15.05
CA GLN A 384 -3.97 -2.05 16.15
C GLN A 384 -4.39 -1.26 17.39
N GLY A 385 -3.66 -0.19 17.73
CA GLY A 385 -3.97 0.72 18.84
C GLY A 385 -5.21 1.60 18.66
N ARG A 386 -5.82 1.60 17.46
CA ARG A 386 -7.00 2.41 17.11
C ARG A 386 -6.81 3.91 17.38
N ARG A 387 -5.76 4.47 16.78
CA ARG A 387 -5.37 5.88 16.88
C ARG A 387 -5.13 6.46 15.50
N THR A 388 -5.61 7.68 15.31
CA THR A 388 -5.40 8.41 14.06
C THR A 388 -3.96 8.89 14.03
N CYS A 389 -3.25 8.51 12.98
CA CYS A 389 -1.89 8.96 12.73
C CYS A 389 -1.77 9.65 11.38
N ASP A 390 -1.02 10.73 11.34
CA ASP A 390 -0.66 11.41 10.10
C ASP A 390 0.75 11.01 9.62
N ASN A 391 1.34 11.84 8.76
CA ASN A 391 2.69 11.59 8.23
C ASN A 391 3.76 11.57 9.32
N TYR A 392 3.55 12.22 10.47
CA TYR A 392 4.56 12.49 11.48
C TYR A 392 4.37 11.69 12.77
N GLY A 393 3.23 10.99 12.92
CA GLY A 393 2.95 10.14 14.08
C GLY A 393 1.49 10.29 14.50
N TYR A 394 1.22 10.26 15.81
CA TYR A 394 -0.13 10.50 16.32
C TYR A 394 -0.64 11.88 15.90
N GLN A 395 -1.82 11.91 15.26
CA GLN A 395 -2.48 13.14 14.87
C GLN A 395 -3.20 13.73 16.09
N LYS A 396 -2.76 14.90 16.53
CA LYS A 396 -3.35 15.68 17.63
C LYS A 396 -4.43 16.63 17.13
#